data_AF-A0A662SH49-F1
#
_entry.id   AF-A0A662SH49-F1
#
_cell.length_a   1.000
_cell.length_b   1.000
_cell.length_c   1.000
_cell.angle_alpha   90.00
_cell.angle_beta   90.00
_cell.angle_gamma   90.00
#
_symmetry.space_group_name_H-M   'P 1'
#
loop_
_entity.id
_entity.type
_entity.pdbx_description
1 polymer ?
#
loop_
_entity_poly.entity_id
_entity_poly.type
_entity_poly.pdbx_seq_one_letter_code
_entity_poly.pdbx_strand_id
1 'polypeptide(L)'
;MMSTRKYSPEFKTRVALESLRGDVTQAELCRRYNIASDQLSRWRKKLIEQAPKLFSDARKDPHLERIAQLEQLVGRLTLELEILKKASSMLKGPKGESL
;
A
#
# COMPACT_ATOMS: atom_id res chain seq x y z
N MET A 1 7.65 14.74 23.44
CA MET A 1 7.35 14.08 22.15
C MET A 1 7.84 14.99 21.03
N MET A 2 8.79 14.55 20.19
CA MET A 2 9.22 15.34 19.02
C MET A 2 8.10 15.32 17.97
N SER A 3 7.39 16.44 17.84
CA SER A 3 6.36 16.65 16.84
C SER A 3 6.97 16.57 15.44
N THR A 4 6.78 15.45 14.75
CA THR A 4 7.21 15.31 13.36
C THR A 4 6.39 16.26 12.49
N ARG A 5 7.06 17.24 11.89
CA ARG A 5 6.46 18.13 10.88
C ARG A 5 5.96 17.27 9.72
N LYS A 6 4.65 17.33 9.42
CA LYS A 6 4.06 16.59 8.30
C LYS A 6 4.21 17.43 7.02
N TYR A 7 4.83 16.84 6.01
CA TYR A 7 4.95 17.43 4.68
C TYR A 7 4.05 16.70 3.69
N SER A 8 3.41 17.44 2.78
CA SER A 8 2.56 16.85 1.75
C SER A 8 3.40 16.03 0.75
N PRO A 9 2.82 15.02 0.08
CA PRO A 9 3.51 14.25 -0.96
C PRO A 9 4.07 15.15 -2.07
N GLU A 10 3.29 16.13 -2.54
CA GLU A 10 3.64 17.04 -3.62
C GLU A 10 4.85 17.90 -3.24
N PHE A 11 4.87 18.37 -1.99
CA PHE A 11 5.99 19.15 -1.47
C PHE A 11 7.27 18.32 -1.40
N LYS A 12 7.20 17.08 -0.88
CA LYS A 12 8.36 16.18 -0.81
C LYS A 12 8.92 15.91 -2.21
N THR A 13 8.05 15.63 -3.17
CA THR A 13 8.44 15.36 -4.57
C THR A 13 9.11 16.57 -5.19
N ARG A 14 8.52 17.78 -5.04
CA ARG A 14 9.10 19.02 -5.59
C ARG A 14 10.51 19.27 -5.04
N VAL A 15 10.67 19.26 -3.72
CA VAL A 15 11.96 19.55 -3.08
C VAL A 15 13.00 18.47 -3.40
N ALA A 16 12.58 17.20 -3.46
CA ALA A 16 13.48 16.11 -3.86
C ALA A 16 13.93 16.24 -5.32
N LEU A 17 13.04 16.66 -6.23
CA LEU A 17 13.38 16.93 -7.64
C LEU A 17 14.34 18.12 -7.77
N GLU A 18 14.09 19.23 -7.06
CA GLU A 18 15.00 20.38 -7.05
C GLU A 18 16.39 19.97 -6.55
N SER A 19 16.45 19.12 -5.51
CA SER A 19 17.71 18.56 -5.02
C SER A 19 18.41 17.63 -6.01
N LEU A 20 17.68 17.01 -6.96
CA LEU A 20 18.26 16.15 -8.01
C LEU A 20 18.73 16.94 -9.21
N ARG A 21 18.06 18.06 -9.55
CA ARG A 21 18.48 18.94 -10.65
C ARG A 21 19.86 19.54 -10.41
N GLY A 22 20.18 19.87 -9.16
CA GLY A 22 21.49 20.40 -8.79
C GLY A 22 21.65 21.90 -9.02
N ASP A 23 20.62 22.60 -9.50
CA ASP A 23 20.62 24.06 -9.69
C ASP A 23 20.82 24.84 -8.39
N VAL A 24 20.45 24.22 -7.25
CA VAL A 24 20.56 24.78 -5.90
C VAL A 24 21.22 23.74 -5.01
N THR A 25 22.12 24.15 -4.13
CA THR A 25 22.79 23.21 -3.23
C THR A 25 21.81 22.62 -2.21
N GLN A 26 22.10 21.41 -1.73
CA GLN A 26 21.27 20.79 -0.69
C GLN A 26 21.20 21.63 0.59
N ALA A 27 22.28 22.32 0.94
CA ALA A 27 22.32 23.18 2.11
C ALA A 27 21.38 24.39 1.97
N GLU A 28 21.33 25.00 0.79
CA GLU A 28 20.41 26.10 0.49
C GLU A 28 18.95 25.64 0.48
N LEU A 29 18.66 24.47 -0.09
CA LEU A 29 17.30 23.87 -0.05
C LEU A 29 16.86 23.58 1.39
N CYS A 30 17.75 23.01 2.22
CA CYS A 30 17.47 22.75 3.63
C CYS A 30 17.16 24.05 4.39
N ARG A 31 17.91 25.13 4.14
CA ARG A 31 17.67 26.45 4.73
C ARG A 31 16.36 27.07 4.24
N ARG A 32 16.15 27.11 2.92
CA ARG A 32 14.99 27.72 2.26
C ARG A 32 13.67 27.10 2.74
N TYR A 33 13.63 25.78 2.86
CA TYR A 33 12.43 25.05 3.22
C TYR A 33 12.37 24.63 4.69
N ASN A 34 13.39 24.98 5.48
CA ASN A 34 13.54 24.60 6.88
C ASN A 34 13.43 23.06 7.10
N ILE A 35 14.16 22.31 6.28
CA ILE A 35 14.20 20.85 6.27
C ILE A 35 15.57 20.38 6.76
N ALA A 36 15.61 19.30 7.53
CA ALA A 36 16.86 18.67 7.92
C ALA A 36 17.53 17.95 6.73
N SER A 37 18.86 18.06 6.60
CA SER A 37 19.63 17.43 5.50
C SER A 37 19.37 15.91 5.36
N ASP A 38 19.23 15.21 6.49
CA ASP A 38 18.87 13.79 6.50
C ASP A 38 17.48 13.53 5.91
N GLN A 39 16.49 14.38 6.19
CA GLN A 39 15.15 14.26 5.61
C GLN A 39 15.17 14.46 4.10
N LEU A 40 15.89 15.49 3.61
CA LEU A 40 16.05 15.74 2.18
C LEU A 40 16.72 14.54 1.49
N SER A 41 17.76 13.99 2.11
CA SER A 41 18.47 12.81 1.59
C SER A 41 17.58 11.58 1.52
N ARG A 42 16.73 11.33 2.52
CA ARG A 42 15.73 10.26 2.50
C ARG A 42 14.72 10.44 1.38
N TRP A 43 14.21 11.65 1.16
CA TRP A 43 13.23 11.90 0.10
C TRP A 43 13.85 11.72 -1.29
N ARG A 44 15.08 12.20 -1.48
CA ARG A 44 15.84 12.02 -2.71
C ARG A 44 16.04 10.54 -3.04
N LYS A 45 16.50 9.76 -2.07
CA LYS A 45 16.69 8.31 -2.21
C LYS A 45 15.37 7.61 -2.55
N LYS A 46 14.30 7.91 -1.81
CA LYS A 46 12.97 7.34 -2.05
C LYS A 46 12.44 7.68 -3.45
N LEU A 47 12.64 8.90 -3.91
CA LEU A 47 12.22 9.31 -5.25
C LEU A 47 12.96 8.52 -6.33
N ILE A 48 14.28 8.34 -6.21
CA ILE A 48 15.07 7.52 -7.15
C ILE A 48 14.61 6.06 -7.14
N GLU A 49 14.35 5.48 -5.97
CA GLU A 49 13.91 4.08 -5.84
C GLU A 49 12.50 3.84 -6.39
N GLN A 50 11.61 4.83 -6.28
CA GLN A 50 10.23 4.71 -6.74
C GLN A 50 10.00 5.19 -8.17
N ALA A 51 10.85 6.08 -8.71
CA ALA A 51 10.70 6.60 -10.06
C ALA A 51 10.64 5.51 -11.15
N PRO A 52 11.47 4.44 -11.13
CA PRO A 52 11.36 3.35 -12.11
C PRO A 52 10.00 2.66 -12.11
N LYS A 53 9.32 2.60 -10.95
CA LYS A 53 7.99 1.98 -10.81
C LYS A 53 6.90 2.78 -11.52
N LEU A 54 7.11 4.07 -11.77
CA LEU A 54 6.17 4.88 -12.56
C LEU A 54 6.21 4.53 -14.05
N PHE A 55 7.31 3.92 -14.51
CA PHE A 55 7.51 3.50 -15.89
C PHE A 55 7.29 1.99 -16.09
N SER A 56 7.03 1.23 -15.02
CA SER A 56 6.64 -0.18 -15.13
C SER A 56 5.17 -0.30 -15.51
N ASP A 57 4.83 -1.26 -16.39
CA ASP A 57 3.45 -1.54 -16.77
C ASP A 57 2.64 -1.96 -15.52
N ALA A 58 1.57 -1.22 -15.23
CA ALA A 58 0.68 -1.47 -14.09
C ALA A 58 0.05 -2.87 -14.13
N ARG A 59 0.01 -3.52 -15.31
CA ARG A 59 -0.44 -4.90 -15.48
C ARG A 59 0.44 -5.94 -14.77
N LYS A 60 1.64 -5.55 -14.32
CA LYS A 60 2.57 -6.43 -13.57
C LYS A 60 2.66 -6.04 -12.10
N ASP A 61 1.68 -5.33 -11.53
CA ASP A 61 1.68 -5.09 -10.09
C ASP A 61 1.44 -6.42 -9.35
N PRO A 62 2.45 -6.98 -8.64
CA PRO A 62 2.32 -8.25 -7.93
C PRO A 62 1.25 -8.18 -6.83
N HIS A 63 0.91 -6.97 -6.37
CA HIS A 63 -0.14 -6.76 -5.40
C HIS A 63 -1.53 -7.03 -6.00
N LEU A 64 -1.76 -6.64 -7.25
CA LEU A 64 -3.03 -6.92 -7.94
C LEU A 64 -3.22 -8.41 -8.19
N GLU A 65 -2.15 -9.12 -8.58
CA GLU A 65 -2.17 -10.58 -8.72
C GLU A 65 -2.46 -11.26 -7.37
N ARG A 66 -1.84 -10.76 -6.29
CA ARG A 66 -2.08 -11.29 -4.95
C ARG A 66 -3.51 -11.05 -4.48
N ILE A 67 -4.09 -9.87 -4.76
CA ILE A 67 -5.49 -9.57 -4.45
C ILE A 67 -6.40 -10.54 -5.18
N ALA A 68 -6.23 -10.73 -6.49
CA ALA A 68 -7.04 -11.67 -7.27
C ALA A 68 -6.96 -13.11 -6.71
N GLN A 69 -5.76 -13.56 -6.32
CA GLN A 69 -5.59 -14.87 -5.67
C GLN A 69 -6.35 -14.98 -4.34
N LEU A 70 -6.29 -13.93 -3.52
CA LEU A 70 -6.99 -13.91 -2.23
C LEU A 70 -8.50 -13.89 -2.42
N GLU A 71 -9.02 -13.11 -3.38
CA GLU A 71 -10.45 -13.09 -3.71
C GLU A 71 -10.96 -14.46 -4.16
N GLN A 72 -10.20 -15.16 -5.01
CA GLN A 72 -10.52 -16.53 -5.43
C GLN A 72 -10.54 -17.51 -4.25
N LEU A 73 -9.59 -17.40 -3.33
CA LEU A 73 -9.51 -18.26 -2.16
C LEU A 73 -10.66 -18.00 -1.18
N VAL A 74 -11.04 -16.74 -0.98
CA VAL A 74 -12.22 -16.38 -0.19
C VAL A 74 -13.48 -16.99 -0.81
N GLY A 75 -13.68 -16.85 -2.12
CA GLY A 75 -14.84 -17.43 -2.82
C GLY A 75 -14.92 -18.95 -2.66
N ARG A 76 -13.79 -19.66 -2.79
CA ARG A 76 -13.72 -21.11 -2.57
C ARG A 76 -14.10 -21.48 -1.13
N LEU A 77 -13.49 -20.82 -0.14
CA LEU A 77 -13.78 -21.10 1.27
C LEU A 77 -15.24 -20.78 1.63
N THR A 78 -15.83 -19.73 1.06
CA THR A 78 -17.25 -19.43 1.24
C THR A 78 -18.13 -20.57 0.72
N LEU A 79 -17.84 -21.09 -0.48
CA LEU A 79 -18.59 -22.21 -1.04
C LEU A 79 -18.44 -23.48 -0.19
N GLU A 80 -17.22 -23.82 0.23
CA GLU A 80 -16.95 -24.97 1.10
C GLU A 80 -17.72 -24.85 2.42
N LEU A 81 -17.75 -23.66 3.04
CA LEU A 81 -18.52 -23.40 4.25
C LEU A 81 -20.02 -23.56 4.04
N GLU A 82 -20.58 -23.05 2.95
CA GLU A 82 -22.01 -23.20 2.65
C GLU A 82 -22.40 -24.66 2.43
N ILE A 83 -21.55 -25.44 1.74
CA ILE A 83 -21.75 -26.89 1.57
C ILE A 83 -21.71 -27.60 2.93
N LEU A 84 -20.72 -27.31 3.76
CA LEU A 84 -20.58 -27.91 5.10
C LEU A 84 -21.76 -27.55 6.01
N LYS A 85 -22.22 -26.30 5.99
CA LYS A 85 -23.42 -25.87 6.73
C LYS A 85 -24.66 -26.63 6.26
N LYS A 86 -24.85 -26.76 4.95
CA LYS A 86 -25.99 -27.50 4.36
C LYS A 86 -25.93 -28.98 4.75
N ALA A 87 -24.78 -29.63 4.63
CA ALA A 87 -24.60 -31.02 5.03
C ALA A 87 -24.86 -31.21 6.54
N SER A 88 -24.35 -30.32 7.39
CA SER A 88 -24.61 -30.33 8.82
C SER A 88 -26.10 -30.16 9.15
N SER A 89 -26.81 -29.28 8.43
CA SER A 89 -28.26 -29.09 8.60
C SER A 89 -29.06 -30.34 8.22
N MET A 90 -28.65 -31.05 7.16
CA MET A 90 -29.30 -32.30 6.74
C MET A 90 -29.05 -33.44 7.74
N LEU A 91 -27.83 -33.52 8.30
CA LEU A 91 -27.49 -34.51 9.32
C LEU A 91 -28.19 -34.27 10.67
N LYS A 92 -28.55 -33.03 10.98
CA LYS A 92 -29.32 -32.71 12.20
C LYS A 92 -30.81 -33.08 12.12
N GLY A 93 -31.30 -33.50 10.95
CA GLY A 93 -32.69 -33.90 10.71
C GLY A 93 -33.72 -32.75 10.90
N PRO A 94 -34.94 -32.86 10.36
CA PRO A 94 -36.02 -31.98 10.79
C PRO A 94 -36.20 -32.18 12.30
N LYS A 95 -36.24 -31.09 13.07
CA LYS A 95 -36.66 -31.15 14.47
C LYS A 95 -37.95 -31.95 14.51
N GLY A 96 -37.92 -33.14 15.12
CA GLY A 96 -39.11 -33.96 15.29
C GLY A 96 -40.22 -33.09 15.86
N GLU A 97 -41.22 -32.82 15.04
CA GLU A 97 -42.52 -32.35 15.49
C GLU A 97 -43.03 -33.43 16.44
N SER A 98 -42.90 -33.15 17.73
CA SER A 98 -43.59 -33.89 18.76
C SER A 98 -45.03 -33.43 18.72
N LEU A 99 -45.94 -34.28 18.25
CA LEU A 99 -47.34 -34.40 18.70
C LEU A 99 -47.85 -35.80 18.33
#